data_AF-A0A5J4P8K1-F1
#
_entry.id   AF-A0A5J4P8K1-F1
#
_cell.length_a   1.000
_cell.length_b   1.000
_cell.length_c   1.000
_cell.angle_alpha   90.00
_cell.angle_beta   90.00
_cell.angle_gamma   90.00
#
_symmetry.space_group_name_H-M   'P 1'
#
loop_
_entity.id
_entity.type
_entity.pdbx_description
1 polymer ?
#
loop_
_entity_poly.entity_id
_entity_poly.type
_entity_poly.pdbx_seq_one_letter_code
_entity_poly.pdbx_strand_id
1 'polypeptide(L)'
;LVIGGINHGDNSATNVHYSGTMGIVIEGCLNRIPSIGFSLCNHLPDADFEPTCEYVRKIVRKVLEKGLPPLVCLNVNFPDTKEIKGIKVCEQTDGHWEQEWDACTSQPGYYWLSGTFINSRPDNEKNDRWALSQGYVAITPTKVDVTAYEFMDELSNMLCD
;
A
#
# COMPACT_ATOMS: atom_id res chain seq x y z
N LEU A 1 1.99 -12.96 14.48
CA LEU A 1 1.84 -12.44 13.10
C LEU A 1 0.44 -11.87 13.00
N VAL A 2 0.31 -10.61 12.56
CA VAL A 2 -0.99 -10.00 12.22
C VAL A 2 -1.12 -9.97 10.70
N ILE A 3 -2.32 -10.26 10.19
CA ILE A 3 -2.62 -10.20 8.76
C ILE A 3 -3.85 -9.30 8.58
N GLY A 4 -3.73 -8.29 7.72
CA GLY A 4 -4.86 -7.51 7.21
C GLY A 4 -5.22 -7.93 5.78
N GLY A 5 -6.51 -8.07 5.48
CA GLY A 5 -7.00 -8.44 4.15
C GLY A 5 -7.40 -9.93 4.00
N ILE A 6 -7.50 -10.48 2.78
CA ILE A 6 -7.19 -9.83 1.49
C ILE A 6 -8.27 -8.80 1.12
N ASN A 7 -7.86 -7.57 0.86
CA ASN A 7 -8.76 -6.46 0.49
C ASN A 7 -9.23 -6.53 -0.97
N HIS A 8 -10.47 -6.12 -1.23
CA HIS A 8 -10.96 -5.79 -2.57
C HIS A 8 -10.52 -4.37 -2.94
N GLY A 9 -9.68 -4.24 -3.96
CA GLY A 9 -9.00 -2.98 -4.31
C GLY A 9 -7.62 -2.87 -3.70
N ASP A 10 -6.70 -2.24 -4.41
CA ASP A 10 -5.32 -2.10 -3.94
C ASP A 10 -5.16 -0.96 -2.92
N ASN A 11 -4.11 -1.09 -2.11
CA ASN A 11 -3.67 -0.08 -1.15
C ASN A 11 -2.26 0.43 -1.52
N SER A 12 -1.95 0.48 -2.83
CA SER A 12 -0.66 0.96 -3.33
C SER A 12 -0.59 2.49 -3.33
N ALA A 13 0.62 3.03 -3.53
CA ALA A 13 0.84 4.48 -3.54
C ALA A 13 0.30 5.17 -2.27
N THR A 14 -0.29 6.35 -2.39
CA THR A 14 -0.85 7.12 -1.26
C THR A 14 -2.07 6.48 -0.59
N ASN A 15 -2.73 5.50 -1.24
CA ASN A 15 -3.88 4.82 -0.65
C ASN A 15 -3.52 4.08 0.65
N VAL A 16 -2.25 3.71 0.83
CA VAL A 16 -1.73 3.09 2.05
C VAL A 16 -2.06 3.90 3.31
N HIS A 17 -2.12 5.24 3.21
CA HIS A 17 -2.33 6.14 4.35
C HIS A 17 -3.78 6.16 4.85
N TYR A 18 -4.73 5.88 3.96
CA TYR A 18 -6.16 5.92 4.26
C TYR A 18 -6.77 4.52 4.37
N SER A 19 -5.95 3.49 4.19
CA SER A 19 -6.37 2.09 4.14
C SER A 19 -6.69 1.54 5.52
N GLY A 20 -7.94 1.08 5.71
CA GLY A 20 -8.32 0.30 6.89
C GLY A 20 -7.58 -1.04 6.99
N THR A 21 -7.22 -1.64 5.86
CA THR A 21 -6.41 -2.88 5.83
C THR A 21 -5.03 -2.62 6.41
N MET A 22 -4.38 -1.52 6.00
CA MET A 22 -3.10 -1.13 6.58
C MET A 22 -3.23 -0.60 8.00
N GLY A 23 -4.38 -0.06 8.41
CA GLY A 23 -4.66 0.28 9.81
C GLY A 23 -4.46 -0.91 10.76
N ILE A 24 -5.00 -2.09 10.41
CA ILE A 24 -4.79 -3.35 11.18
C ILE A 24 -3.31 -3.71 11.25
N VAL A 25 -2.62 -3.59 10.12
CA VAL A 25 -1.21 -3.95 9.95
C VAL A 25 -0.30 -3.04 10.75
N ILE A 26 -0.56 -1.73 10.71
CA ILE A 26 0.16 -0.69 11.44
C ILE A 26 -0.03 -0.90 12.94
N GLU A 27 -1.25 -1.18 13.41
CA GLU A 27 -1.51 -1.45 14.83
C GLU A 27 -0.72 -2.68 15.34
N GLY A 28 -0.72 -3.77 14.57
CA GLY A 28 0.11 -4.93 14.90
C GLY A 28 1.60 -4.61 14.93
N CYS A 29 2.06 -3.83 13.96
CA CYS A 29 3.46 -3.41 13.83
C CYS A 29 3.92 -2.50 14.98
N LEU A 30 3.09 -1.56 15.42
CA LEU A 30 3.32 -0.68 16.57
C LEU A 30 3.49 -1.49 17.86
N ASN A 31 2.75 -2.60 17.99
CA ASN A 31 2.89 -3.57 19.08
C ASN A 31 4.08 -4.53 18.88
N ARG A 32 4.98 -4.25 17.93
CA ARG A 32 6.17 -5.05 17.58
C ARG A 32 5.85 -6.48 17.14
N ILE A 33 4.67 -6.70 16.58
CA ILE A 33 4.27 -7.98 16.00
C ILE A 33 4.53 -7.90 14.48
N PRO A 34 5.21 -8.89 13.87
CA PRO A 34 5.31 -8.96 12.42
C PRO A 34 3.92 -8.89 11.79
N SER A 35 3.75 -8.00 10.82
CA SER A 35 2.43 -7.63 10.28
C SER A 35 2.48 -7.46 8.76
N ILE A 36 1.46 -7.97 8.07
CA ILE A 36 1.38 -7.98 6.60
C ILE A 36 -0.03 -7.61 6.14
N GLY A 37 -0.15 -6.65 5.23
CA GLY A 37 -1.39 -6.33 4.53
C GLY A 37 -1.40 -6.98 3.15
N PHE A 38 -2.54 -7.56 2.78
CA PHE A 38 -2.75 -8.14 1.45
C PHE A 38 -3.96 -7.47 0.77
N SER A 39 -3.81 -7.12 -0.50
CA SER A 39 -4.86 -6.49 -1.30
C SER A 39 -4.82 -7.00 -2.74
N LEU A 40 -5.96 -7.14 -3.40
CA LEU A 40 -6.08 -7.49 -4.82
C LEU A 40 -6.53 -6.25 -5.60
N CYS A 41 -5.94 -5.96 -6.76
CA CYS A 41 -6.32 -4.87 -7.67
C CYS A 41 -7.68 -5.10 -8.36
N ASN A 42 -8.68 -5.58 -7.62
CA ASN A 42 -10.02 -5.85 -8.11
C ASN A 42 -11.05 -5.45 -7.03
N HIS A 43 -11.94 -4.52 -7.38
CA HIS A 43 -12.97 -3.99 -6.48
C HIS A 43 -14.29 -4.77 -6.56
N LEU A 44 -14.42 -5.73 -7.48
CA LEU A 44 -15.66 -6.44 -7.71
C LEU A 44 -15.97 -7.40 -6.55
N PRO A 45 -17.25 -7.59 -6.17
CA PRO A 45 -17.63 -8.54 -5.14
C PRO A 45 -17.28 -10.01 -5.46
N ASP A 46 -17.20 -10.35 -6.75
CA ASP A 46 -16.89 -11.68 -7.27
C ASP A 46 -15.44 -11.83 -7.75
N ALA A 47 -14.54 -10.96 -7.28
CA ALA A 47 -13.11 -11.02 -7.58
C ALA A 47 -12.51 -12.40 -7.27
N ASP A 48 -11.64 -12.89 -8.17
CA ASP A 48 -10.95 -14.17 -8.03
C ASP A 48 -9.62 -14.01 -7.27
N PHE A 49 -9.57 -14.52 -6.06
CA PHE A 49 -8.38 -14.48 -5.19
C PHE A 49 -7.49 -15.72 -5.33
N GLU A 50 -7.91 -16.75 -6.07
CA GLU A 50 -7.17 -18.01 -6.17
C GLU A 50 -5.70 -17.81 -6.61
N PRO A 51 -5.38 -16.93 -7.59
CA PRO A 51 -3.99 -16.67 -8.00
C PRO A 51 -3.09 -16.14 -6.86
N THR A 52 -3.67 -15.50 -5.85
CA THR A 52 -2.91 -14.92 -4.72
C THR A 52 -2.43 -15.98 -3.73
N CYS A 53 -3.09 -17.15 -3.68
CA CYS A 53 -2.95 -18.11 -2.58
C CYS A 53 -1.53 -18.65 -2.40
N GLU A 54 -0.84 -18.97 -3.50
CA GLU A 54 0.55 -19.46 -3.43
C GLU A 54 1.48 -18.41 -2.84
N TYR A 55 1.35 -17.16 -3.30
CA TYR A 55 2.18 -16.04 -2.89
C TYR A 55 1.95 -15.66 -1.43
N VAL A 56 0.69 -15.62 -0.98
CA VAL A 56 0.34 -15.39 0.43
C VAL A 56 1.02 -16.43 1.31
N ARG A 57 0.87 -17.72 1.00
CA ARG A 57 1.51 -18.82 1.76
C ARG A 57 3.03 -18.68 1.79
N LYS A 58 3.65 -18.36 0.64
CA LYS A 58 5.10 -18.17 0.52
C LYS A 58 5.60 -17.01 1.38
N ILE A 59 4.95 -15.85 1.30
CA ILE A 59 5.32 -14.63 2.03
C ILE A 59 5.12 -14.84 3.54
N VAL A 60 3.96 -15.33 3.95
CA VAL A 60 3.64 -15.60 5.37
C VAL A 60 4.65 -16.58 5.98
N ARG A 61 4.94 -17.69 5.30
CA ARG A 61 5.93 -18.67 5.79
C ARG A 61 7.30 -18.02 5.99
N LYS A 62 7.75 -17.20 5.03
CA LYS A 62 9.05 -16.52 5.13
C LYS A 62 9.10 -15.51 6.27
N VAL A 63 8.03 -14.74 6.49
CA VAL A 63 7.95 -13.80 7.60
C VAL A 63 7.88 -14.51 8.95
N LEU A 64 7.19 -15.65 9.06
CA LEU A 64 7.20 -16.47 10.27
C LEU A 64 8.59 -17.06 10.57
N GLU A 65 9.32 -17.48 9.53
CA GLU A 65 10.67 -18.05 9.67
C GLU A 65 11.75 -17.01 10.02
N LYS A 66 11.65 -15.80 9.46
CA LYS A 66 12.73 -14.80 9.51
C LYS A 66 12.41 -13.55 10.33
N GLY A 67 11.14 -13.33 10.64
CA GLY A 67 10.66 -12.10 11.24
C GLY A 67 10.69 -10.90 10.29
N LEU A 68 10.42 -9.73 10.84
CA LEU A 68 10.59 -8.42 10.22
C LEU A 68 11.35 -7.52 11.20
N PRO A 69 12.07 -6.50 10.71
CA PRO A 69 12.64 -5.48 11.59
C PRO A 69 11.55 -4.82 12.45
N PRO A 70 11.88 -4.36 13.68
CA PRO A 70 10.94 -3.59 14.49
C PRO A 70 10.39 -2.39 13.73
N LEU A 71 9.09 -2.11 13.90
CA LEU A 71 8.40 -0.97 13.28
C LEU A 71 8.44 -0.97 11.73
N VAL A 72 8.66 -2.15 11.13
CA VAL A 72 8.54 -2.37 9.68
C VAL A 72 7.49 -3.45 9.41
N CYS A 73 6.51 -3.11 8.59
CA CYS A 73 5.47 -4.03 8.10
C CYS A 73 5.54 -4.15 6.57
N LEU A 74 4.76 -5.06 6.00
CA LEU A 74 4.69 -5.25 4.55
C LEU A 74 3.30 -4.88 4.02
N ASN A 75 3.25 -4.00 3.01
CA ASN A 75 2.07 -3.77 2.19
C ASN A 75 2.21 -4.58 0.89
N VAL A 76 1.35 -5.59 0.70
CA VAL A 76 1.39 -6.50 -0.44
C VAL A 76 0.15 -6.30 -1.30
N ASN A 77 0.36 -6.03 -2.58
CA ASN A 77 -0.70 -5.85 -3.56
C ASN A 77 -0.53 -6.88 -4.69
N PHE A 78 -1.65 -7.48 -5.10
CA PHE A 78 -1.72 -8.47 -6.17
C PHE A 78 -2.36 -7.84 -7.42
N PRO A 79 -1.79 -8.08 -8.62
CA PRO A 79 -2.43 -7.69 -9.87
C PRO A 79 -3.66 -8.55 -10.14
N ASP A 80 -4.68 -7.98 -10.76
CA ASP A 80 -5.90 -8.70 -11.18
C ASP A 80 -5.64 -9.49 -12.47
N THR A 81 -4.91 -10.59 -12.35
CA THR A 81 -4.56 -11.49 -13.46
C THR A 81 -4.48 -12.92 -12.99
N LYS A 82 -4.80 -13.86 -13.90
CA LYS A 82 -4.67 -15.30 -13.65
C LYS A 82 -3.21 -15.77 -13.62
N GLU A 83 -2.33 -15.08 -14.35
CA GLU A 83 -0.92 -15.43 -14.49
C GLU A 83 -0.03 -14.34 -13.88
N ILE A 84 0.35 -14.54 -12.62
CA ILE A 84 1.25 -13.65 -11.90
C ILE A 84 2.70 -13.96 -12.29
N LYS A 85 3.44 -12.96 -12.76
CA LYS A 85 4.82 -13.13 -13.27
C LYS A 85 5.87 -13.37 -12.19
N GLY A 86 5.55 -13.03 -10.94
CA GLY A 86 6.47 -13.17 -9.82
C GLY A 86 6.25 -12.09 -8.74
N ILE A 87 7.20 -11.98 -7.82
CA ILE A 87 7.22 -10.98 -6.75
C ILE A 87 8.24 -9.89 -7.11
N LYS A 88 7.88 -8.62 -6.92
CA LYS A 88 8.78 -7.47 -6.97
C LYS A 88 8.73 -6.71 -5.64
N VAL A 89 9.89 -6.43 -5.06
CA VAL A 89 9.99 -5.51 -3.93
C VAL A 89 10.03 -4.09 -4.50
N CYS A 90 9.16 -3.24 -3.98
CA CYS A 90 8.84 -1.95 -4.56
C CYS A 90 9.04 -0.81 -3.56
N GLU A 91 9.29 0.38 -4.09
CA GLU A 91 9.02 1.62 -3.38
C GLU A 91 7.54 2.01 -3.54
N GLN A 92 7.02 2.79 -2.60
CA GLN A 92 5.69 3.39 -2.72
C GLN A 92 5.68 4.32 -3.93
N THR A 93 4.68 4.19 -4.81
CA THR A 93 4.50 5.13 -5.92
C THR A 93 4.23 6.54 -5.39
N ASP A 94 5.02 7.48 -5.89
CA ASP A 94 4.81 8.92 -5.74
C ASP A 94 3.64 9.34 -6.65
N GLY A 95 2.58 9.86 -6.04
CA GLY A 95 1.39 10.31 -6.75
C GLY A 95 0.35 10.87 -5.81
N HIS A 96 -0.64 11.56 -6.37
CA HIS A 96 -1.69 12.24 -5.62
C HIS A 96 -3.03 12.12 -6.36
N TRP A 97 -4.12 12.40 -5.66
CA TRP A 97 -5.42 12.49 -6.26
C TRP A 97 -5.67 13.92 -6.74
N GLU A 98 -6.25 14.07 -7.93
CA GLU A 98 -6.70 15.36 -8.46
C GLU A 98 -8.21 15.33 -8.70
N GLN A 99 -8.81 16.52 -8.75
CA GLN A 99 -10.25 16.71 -9.01
C GLN A 99 -11.12 15.94 -8.00
N GLU A 100 -10.79 16.05 -6.72
CA GLU A 100 -11.32 15.17 -5.68
C GLU A 100 -12.80 15.41 -5.28
N TRP A 101 -13.51 16.30 -5.96
CA TRP A 101 -14.84 16.71 -5.55
C TRP A 101 -15.71 16.94 -6.78
N ASP A 102 -16.88 16.31 -6.78
CA ASP A 102 -17.91 16.51 -7.80
C ASP A 102 -19.21 16.98 -7.15
N ALA A 103 -19.89 17.93 -7.79
CA ALA A 103 -21.11 18.50 -7.23
C ALA A 103 -22.27 17.51 -7.34
N CYS A 104 -23.01 17.33 -6.24
CA CYS A 104 -24.21 16.51 -6.26
C CYS A 104 -25.32 17.21 -7.04
N THR A 105 -25.60 16.74 -8.26
CA THR A 105 -26.59 17.35 -9.16
C THR A 105 -28.00 17.37 -8.59
N SER A 106 -28.35 16.40 -7.73
CA SER A 106 -29.66 16.30 -7.10
C SER A 106 -29.80 17.08 -5.79
N GLN A 107 -28.71 17.58 -5.20
CA GLN A 107 -28.75 18.26 -3.90
C GLN A 107 -27.71 19.41 -3.83
N PRO A 108 -28.12 20.66 -4.08
CA PRO A 108 -27.22 21.81 -4.03
C PRO A 108 -26.51 21.95 -2.68
N GLY A 109 -25.21 22.26 -2.72
CA GLY A 109 -24.36 22.37 -1.53
C GLY A 109 -23.76 21.04 -1.04
N TYR A 110 -24.09 19.92 -1.68
CA TYR A 110 -23.48 18.62 -1.42
C TYR A 110 -22.47 18.27 -2.50
N TYR A 111 -21.39 17.61 -2.09
CA TYR A 111 -20.30 17.19 -2.97
C TYR A 111 -19.95 15.74 -2.68
N TRP A 112 -19.63 14.99 -3.73
CA TRP A 112 -19.09 13.64 -3.66
C TRP A 112 -17.57 13.73 -3.66
N LEU A 113 -16.93 13.07 -2.69
CA LEU A 113 -15.49 12.84 -2.78
C LEU A 113 -15.25 11.84 -3.91
N SER A 114 -14.54 12.28 -4.93
CA SER A 114 -14.19 11.52 -6.12
C SER A 114 -12.70 11.76 -6.40
N GLY A 115 -12.23 11.49 -7.62
CA GLY A 115 -10.92 11.93 -8.06
C GLY A 115 -10.28 11.01 -9.08
N THR A 116 -9.22 11.51 -9.70
CA THR A 116 -8.34 10.72 -10.56
C THR A 116 -6.95 10.68 -9.94
N PHE A 117 -6.41 9.47 -9.77
CA PHE A 117 -5.06 9.31 -9.28
C PHE A 117 -4.04 9.67 -10.38
N ILE A 118 -3.08 10.53 -10.04
CA ILE A 118 -1.97 10.94 -10.87
C ILE A 118 -0.68 10.32 -10.34
N ASN A 119 0.02 9.57 -11.19
CA ASN A 119 1.36 9.06 -10.88
C ASN A 119 2.40 10.09 -11.30
N SER A 120 3.16 10.63 -10.34
CA SER A 120 4.21 11.63 -10.59
C SER A 120 5.40 11.06 -11.36
N ARG A 121 5.58 9.74 -11.36
CA ARG A 121 6.71 9.03 -11.98
C ARG A 121 6.22 7.76 -12.71
N PRO A 122 5.47 7.89 -13.82
CA PRO A 122 4.82 6.76 -14.48
C PRO A 122 5.80 5.72 -15.04
N ASP A 123 6.99 6.14 -15.47
CA ASP A 123 8.02 5.26 -16.05
C ASP A 123 8.95 4.63 -15.00
N ASN A 124 8.71 4.89 -13.71
CA ASN A 124 9.56 4.36 -12.66
C ASN A 124 9.25 2.90 -12.36
N GLU A 125 10.06 2.01 -12.92
CA GLU A 125 9.88 0.56 -12.78
C GLU A 125 10.07 0.02 -11.36
N LYS A 126 10.57 0.83 -10.41
CA LYS A 126 10.80 0.42 -9.03
C LYS A 126 9.55 0.52 -8.16
N ASN A 127 8.53 1.24 -8.59
CA ASN A 127 7.36 1.50 -7.77
C ASN A 127 6.31 0.37 -7.83
N ASP A 128 5.41 0.36 -6.84
CA ASP A 128 4.38 -0.65 -6.69
C ASP A 128 3.33 -0.63 -7.80
N ARG A 129 2.85 0.55 -8.24
CA ARG A 129 1.86 0.63 -9.33
C ARG A 129 2.40 0.14 -10.66
N TRP A 130 3.67 0.42 -10.97
CA TRP A 130 4.32 -0.13 -12.15
C TRP A 130 4.36 -1.66 -12.07
N ALA A 131 4.81 -2.22 -10.94
CA ALA A 131 4.89 -3.67 -10.76
C ALA A 131 3.53 -4.36 -10.95
N LEU A 132 2.48 -3.78 -10.37
CA LEU A 132 1.10 -4.26 -10.53
C LEU A 132 0.63 -4.19 -11.99
N SER A 133 0.85 -3.06 -12.67
CA SER A 133 0.47 -2.92 -14.09
C SER A 133 1.21 -3.89 -15.01
N GLN A 134 2.40 -4.33 -14.61
CA GLN A 134 3.19 -5.33 -15.33
C GLN A 134 2.88 -6.78 -14.93
N GLY A 135 1.94 -7.02 -14.01
CA GLY A 135 1.52 -8.37 -13.60
C GLY A 135 2.41 -9.03 -12.54
N TYR A 136 3.13 -8.24 -11.74
CA TYR A 136 3.90 -8.72 -10.59
C TYR A 136 3.15 -8.45 -9.27
N VAL A 137 3.34 -9.32 -8.28
CA VAL A 137 3.00 -9.01 -6.88
C VAL A 137 3.93 -7.91 -6.40
N ALA A 138 3.37 -6.78 -5.99
CA ALA A 138 4.14 -5.68 -5.43
C ALA A 138 4.22 -5.82 -3.90
N ILE A 139 5.44 -5.81 -3.35
CA ILE A 139 5.68 -5.79 -1.90
C ILE A 139 6.42 -4.51 -1.55
N THR A 140 5.76 -3.62 -0.82
CA THR A 140 6.35 -2.39 -0.31
C THR A 140 6.61 -2.55 1.19
N PRO A 141 7.89 -2.59 1.65
CA PRO A 141 8.21 -2.51 3.07
C PRO A 141 7.87 -1.11 3.59
N THR A 142 7.08 -1.04 4.66
CA THR A 142 6.53 0.22 5.18
C THR A 142 6.95 0.41 6.63
N LYS A 143 7.61 1.54 6.92
CA LYS A 143 7.88 2.00 8.29
C LYS A 143 6.61 2.59 8.89
N VAL A 144 6.39 2.35 10.18
CA VAL A 144 5.31 3.03 10.94
C VAL A 144 5.82 4.26 11.70
N ASP A 145 7.14 4.34 11.91
CA ASP A 145 7.79 5.58 12.32
C ASP A 145 8.03 6.44 11.07
N VAL A 146 7.28 7.53 10.99
CA VAL A 146 7.27 8.47 9.85
C VAL A 146 8.13 9.70 10.12
N THR A 147 8.96 9.68 11.16
CA THR A 147 9.91 10.76 11.43
C THR A 147 10.88 10.88 10.26
N ALA A 148 10.93 12.06 9.65
CA ALA A 148 11.89 12.41 8.60
C ALA A 148 13.27 12.67 9.22
N TYR A 149 13.92 11.61 9.71
CA TYR A 149 15.20 11.68 10.40
C TYR A 149 16.28 12.40 9.59
N GLU A 150 16.24 12.27 8.27
CA GLU A 150 17.12 12.94 7.31
C GLU A 150 16.98 14.47 7.29
N PHE A 151 15.86 15.01 7.75
CA PHE A 151 15.57 16.45 7.75
C PHE A 151 15.74 17.08 9.14
N MET A 152 15.89 16.27 10.20
CA MET A 152 15.93 16.78 11.57
C MET A 152 17.09 17.75 11.82
N ASP A 153 18.28 17.47 11.28
CA ASP A 153 19.46 18.32 11.45
C ASP A 153 19.25 19.67 10.76
N GLU A 154 18.69 19.69 9.55
CA GLU A 154 18.35 20.91 8.82
C GLU A 154 17.30 21.73 9.58
N LEU A 155 16.23 21.09 10.05
CA LEU A 155 15.18 21.75 10.82
C LEU A 155 15.71 22.35 12.13
N SER A 156 16.60 21.64 12.84
CA SER A 156 17.23 22.14 14.05
C SER A 156 18.07 23.39 13.76
N ASN A 157 18.86 23.38 12.68
CA ASN A 157 19.65 24.53 12.28
C ASN A 157 18.79 25.74 11.87
N MET A 158 17.55 25.51 11.40
CA MET A 158 16.63 26.59 11.02
C MET A 158 15.93 27.26 12.21
N LEU A 159 15.67 26.51 13.29
CA LEU A 159 14.73 26.92 14.33
C LEU A 159 15.34 27.02 15.74
N CYS A 160 16.45 26.33 16.01
CA CYS A 160 17.01 26.18 17.35
C CYS A 160 18.25 27.06 17.60
N ASP A 161 18.30 28.24 16.97
CA ASP A 161 19.24 29.32 17.30
C ASP A 161 18.96 29.93 18.69
#